data_AF-A0A804P8E1-F1
#
_entry.id   AF-A0A804P8E1-F1
#
_cell.length_a   1.000
_cell.length_b   1.000
_cell.length_c   1.000
_cell.angle_alpha   90.00
_cell.angle_beta   90.00
_cell.angle_gamma   90.00
#
_symmetry.space_group_name_H-M   'P 1'
#
loop_
_entity.id
_entity.type
_entity.pdbx_description
1 polymer ?
#
loop_
_entity_poly.entity_id
_entity_poly.type
_entity_poly.pdbx_seq_one_letter_code
_entity_poly.pdbx_strand_id
1 'polypeptide(L)'
;MDSPVPATLARAPARPQARAGEEACADTRQDAPAEAEPPPRRPAAFYSSVFAQIEEIGWKQLVSATGDGVSCLTFRVVDEPGRMHLLEITLPMGYPESPPSISADVPYLPKIHWSKNSRLKDVICQFQAHLKILQEFWNTMDEIDKVLWIVDPTKPSYAMSHRRIALGDDCYILLQVDARKPNSLPECRFLGTDGKLDQLIINWRKNRKKWDTKKKFHENLAAVLDFALPSPPSVGDKAKDDEQADCGICYAKHLPVVLASLIRQMTNSVPTAGVRRTTCVRTPAAAEPSIPCA
;
A
#
# COMPACT_ATOMS: atom_id res chain seq x y z
N MET A 1 -49.38 -50.86 56.94
CA MET A 1 -49.57 -49.43 57.28
C MET A 1 -49.14 -48.53 56.13
N ASP A 2 -50.02 -48.12 55.22
CA ASP A 2 -51.12 -48.84 54.54
C ASP A 2 -51.63 -47.99 53.35
N SER A 3 -52.09 -48.63 52.28
CA SER A 3 -52.93 -48.00 51.24
C SER A 3 -54.41 -48.11 51.64
N PRO A 4 -55.29 -47.14 51.31
CA PRO A 4 -55.93 -47.01 49.98
C PRO A 4 -55.91 -45.52 49.50
N VAL A 5 -56.73 -44.92 48.62
CA VAL A 5 -58.00 -45.25 47.91
C VAL A 5 -57.97 -44.64 46.48
N PRO A 6 -58.52 -45.29 45.43
CA PRO A 6 -58.63 -44.73 44.07
C PRO A 6 -60.05 -44.21 43.71
N ALA A 7 -60.13 -43.47 42.60
CA ALA A 7 -61.35 -43.22 41.78
C ALA A 7 -62.48 -42.38 42.46
N THR A 8 -63.56 -41.87 41.81
CA THR A 8 -64.02 -41.86 40.40
C THR A 8 -64.98 -40.66 40.12
N LEU A 9 -65.37 -40.46 38.85
CA LEU A 9 -66.68 -39.96 38.35
C LEU A 9 -67.14 -38.48 38.51
N ALA A 10 -67.47 -37.89 37.34
CA ALA A 10 -68.57 -36.94 37.02
C ALA A 10 -68.61 -35.55 37.73
N ARG A 11 -69.13 -34.47 37.13
CA ARG A 11 -70.26 -34.31 36.18
C ARG A 11 -70.19 -32.95 35.43
N ALA A 12 -70.73 -32.85 34.21
CA ALA A 12 -70.94 -31.61 33.43
C ALA A 12 -72.29 -30.92 33.81
N PRO A 13 -72.72 -29.73 33.29
CA PRO A 13 -72.25 -28.89 32.15
C PRO A 13 -71.98 -27.40 32.57
N ALA A 14 -71.92 -26.32 31.75
CA ALA A 14 -72.40 -26.07 30.38
C ALA A 14 -71.64 -24.97 29.58
N ARG A 15 -71.91 -24.97 28.26
CA ARG A 15 -71.66 -23.92 27.22
C ARG A 15 -72.83 -22.91 27.17
N PRO A 16 -72.86 -21.83 26.34
CA PRO A 16 -72.14 -21.55 25.07
C PRO A 16 -71.47 -20.14 25.06
N GLN A 17 -71.02 -19.47 23.98
CA GLN A 17 -70.86 -19.67 22.51
C GLN A 17 -69.65 -18.76 22.10
N ALA A 18 -69.02 -18.77 20.92
CA ALA A 18 -69.40 -19.22 19.58
C ALA A 18 -68.21 -19.83 18.80
N ARG A 19 -68.40 -20.12 17.50
CA ARG A 19 -67.43 -20.82 16.63
C ARG A 19 -67.57 -20.34 15.18
N ALA A 20 -66.46 -19.91 14.55
CA ALA A 20 -66.17 -19.95 13.10
C ALA A 20 -64.90 -19.09 12.83
N GLY A 21 -63.87 -19.50 12.09
CA GLY A 21 -63.51 -20.86 11.67
C GLY A 21 -63.26 -21.03 10.16
N GLU A 22 -62.03 -20.78 9.73
CA GLU A 22 -61.50 -21.19 8.41
C GLU A 22 -59.99 -21.45 8.54
N GLU A 23 -59.55 -22.67 8.22
CA GLU A 23 -58.14 -23.02 8.04
C GLU A 23 -57.84 -23.08 6.54
N ALA A 24 -56.96 -22.21 6.05
CA ALA A 24 -56.56 -22.17 4.64
C ALA A 24 -55.27 -22.99 4.41
N CYS A 25 -55.21 -23.72 3.29
CA CYS A 25 -54.11 -24.62 2.97
C CYS A 25 -52.78 -23.87 2.73
N ALA A 26 -51.67 -24.44 3.19
CA ALA A 26 -50.34 -23.90 2.97
C ALA A 26 -49.86 -24.15 1.53
N ASP A 27 -50.02 -23.15 0.67
CA ASP A 27 -49.44 -23.12 -0.68
C ASP A 27 -47.92 -22.87 -0.58
N THR A 28 -47.14 -23.95 -0.55
CA THR A 28 -45.67 -23.92 -0.51
C THR A 28 -45.11 -23.52 -1.87
N ARG A 29 -45.25 -22.23 -2.22
CA ARG A 29 -44.56 -21.64 -3.37
C ARG A 29 -43.07 -21.67 -3.09
N GLN A 30 -42.35 -22.39 -3.95
CA GLN A 30 -40.89 -22.35 -3.97
C GLN A 30 -40.49 -20.96 -4.45
N ASP A 31 -39.88 -20.15 -3.56
CA ASP A 31 -39.17 -18.95 -3.98
C ASP A 31 -38.06 -19.37 -4.96
N ALA A 32 -38.27 -19.09 -6.24
CA ALA A 32 -37.23 -19.26 -7.24
C ALA A 32 -36.03 -18.36 -6.86
N PRO A 33 -34.78 -18.87 -6.92
CA PRO A 33 -33.63 -18.02 -6.68
C PRO A 33 -33.65 -16.88 -7.70
N ALA A 34 -33.66 -15.63 -7.22
CA ALA A 34 -33.67 -14.47 -8.09
C ALA A 34 -32.49 -14.56 -9.06
N GLU A 35 -32.76 -14.66 -10.36
CA GLU A 35 -31.70 -14.72 -11.37
C GLU A 35 -30.86 -13.45 -11.27
N ALA A 36 -29.57 -13.61 -10.96
CA ALA A 36 -28.65 -12.51 -10.94
C ALA A 36 -28.50 -11.98 -12.38
N GLU A 37 -28.97 -10.76 -12.62
CA GLU A 37 -28.81 -10.01 -13.88
C GLU A 37 -27.43 -10.28 -14.48
N PRO A 38 -27.34 -10.80 -15.73
CA PRO A 38 -26.08 -11.22 -16.30
C PRO A 38 -25.11 -10.03 -16.36
N PRO A 39 -23.83 -10.20 -15.97
CA PRO A 39 -22.92 -9.08 -15.79
C PRO A 39 -22.81 -8.22 -17.05
N PRO A 40 -22.81 -6.88 -16.92
CA PRO A 40 -23.05 -5.96 -18.03
C PRO A 40 -21.98 -6.11 -19.11
N ARG A 41 -22.40 -6.58 -20.29
CA ARG A 41 -21.50 -6.92 -21.39
C ARG A 41 -21.15 -5.69 -22.23
N ARG A 42 -19.88 -5.54 -22.59
CA ARG A 42 -19.43 -4.44 -23.47
C ARG A 42 -19.85 -4.69 -24.93
N PRO A 43 -20.17 -3.64 -25.72
CA PRO A 43 -20.45 -3.80 -27.14
C PRO A 43 -19.24 -4.32 -27.93
N ALA A 44 -19.48 -5.06 -29.02
CA ALA A 44 -18.41 -5.56 -29.90
C ALA A 44 -17.45 -4.45 -30.40
N ALA A 45 -18.00 -3.24 -30.65
CA ALA A 45 -17.23 -2.07 -31.08
C ALA A 45 -16.16 -1.60 -30.05
N PHE A 46 -16.38 -1.83 -28.74
CA PHE A 46 -15.37 -1.54 -27.71
C PHE A 46 -14.13 -2.41 -27.94
N TYR A 47 -14.31 -3.73 -28.06
CA TYR A 47 -13.21 -4.67 -28.26
C TYR A 47 -12.42 -4.35 -29.54
N SER A 48 -13.09 -4.14 -30.66
CA SER A 48 -12.45 -3.75 -31.93
C SER A 48 -11.66 -2.45 -31.81
N SER A 49 -12.20 -1.44 -31.10
CA SER A 49 -11.52 -0.16 -30.86
C SER A 49 -10.29 -0.31 -29.95
N VAL A 50 -10.36 -1.16 -28.93
CA VAL A 50 -9.23 -1.43 -28.02
C VAL A 50 -8.14 -2.22 -28.72
N PHE A 51 -8.47 -3.27 -29.48
CA PHE A 51 -7.47 -4.03 -30.26
C PHE A 51 -6.74 -3.16 -31.29
N ALA A 52 -7.45 -2.29 -32.01
CA ALA A 52 -6.83 -1.32 -32.93
C ALA A 52 -5.92 -0.30 -32.21
N GLN A 53 -6.15 -0.01 -30.93
CA GLN A 53 -5.28 0.85 -30.11
C GLN A 53 -4.06 0.10 -29.57
N ILE A 54 -4.21 -1.18 -29.20
CA ILE A 54 -3.10 -2.07 -28.85
C ILE A 54 -2.16 -2.26 -30.04
N GLU A 55 -2.70 -2.45 -31.24
CA GLU A 55 -1.92 -2.56 -32.47
C GLU A 55 -1.15 -1.27 -32.79
N GLU A 56 -1.74 -0.08 -32.56
CA GLU A 56 -1.09 1.22 -32.77
C GLU A 56 0.04 1.54 -31.76
N ILE A 57 -0.01 0.92 -30.58
CA ILE A 57 1.08 0.91 -29.58
C ILE A 57 2.12 -0.18 -29.95
N GLY A 58 1.67 -1.27 -30.57
CA GLY A 58 2.46 -2.42 -30.95
C GLY A 58 2.44 -3.52 -29.90
N TRP A 59 1.94 -4.69 -30.28
CA TRP A 59 1.77 -5.88 -29.43
C TRP A 59 3.00 -6.28 -28.60
N LYS A 60 4.22 -5.99 -29.05
CA LYS A 60 5.47 -6.25 -28.31
C LYS A 60 5.61 -5.44 -27.00
N GLN A 61 4.81 -4.39 -26.81
CA GLN A 61 4.77 -3.62 -25.57
C GLN A 61 3.68 -4.12 -24.60
N LEU A 62 2.70 -4.90 -25.07
CA LEU A 62 1.67 -5.49 -24.21
C LEU A 62 2.26 -6.70 -23.45
N VAL A 63 2.16 -6.69 -22.14
CA VAL A 63 2.60 -7.78 -21.24
C VAL A 63 1.42 -8.70 -20.90
N SER A 64 0.24 -8.13 -20.67
CA SER A 64 -0.99 -8.89 -20.41
C SER A 64 -2.24 -8.07 -20.73
N ALA A 65 -3.32 -8.78 -21.11
CA ALA A 65 -4.68 -8.26 -21.17
C ALA A 65 -5.59 -9.16 -20.31
N THR A 66 -6.39 -8.57 -19.44
CA THR A 66 -7.24 -9.28 -18.45
C THR A 66 -8.56 -8.54 -18.23
N GLY A 67 -9.37 -8.98 -17.26
CA GLY A 67 -10.73 -8.49 -17.02
C GLY A 67 -11.75 -9.16 -17.95
N ASP A 68 -12.74 -8.40 -18.41
CA ASP A 68 -13.81 -8.84 -19.33
C ASP A 68 -13.36 -9.04 -20.80
N GLY A 69 -12.08 -9.40 -20.98
CA GLY A 69 -11.40 -9.65 -22.25
C GLY A 69 -10.20 -8.72 -22.46
N VAL A 70 -10.40 -7.41 -22.34
CA VAL A 70 -9.36 -6.37 -22.56
C VAL A 70 -9.51 -5.14 -21.66
N SER A 71 -10.23 -5.23 -20.53
CA SER A 71 -10.51 -4.06 -19.68
C SER A 71 -9.42 -3.73 -18.66
N CYS A 72 -8.46 -4.62 -18.40
CA CYS A 72 -7.19 -4.28 -17.78
C CYS A 72 -6.05 -4.66 -18.75
N LEU A 73 -5.17 -3.69 -19.05
CA LEU A 73 -4.05 -3.84 -19.99
C LEU A 73 -2.75 -3.43 -19.30
N THR A 74 -1.76 -4.33 -19.28
CA THR A 74 -0.43 -4.02 -18.74
C THR A 74 0.56 -3.82 -19.87
N PHE A 75 1.16 -2.64 -19.97
CA PHE A 75 2.18 -2.31 -20.95
C PHE A 75 3.57 -2.18 -20.30
N ARG A 76 4.58 -2.76 -20.95
CA ARG A 76 5.98 -2.43 -20.74
C ARG A 76 6.22 -1.03 -21.29
N VAL A 77 6.78 -0.15 -20.47
CA VAL A 77 7.31 1.16 -20.88
C VAL A 77 8.76 1.23 -20.42
N VAL A 78 9.67 1.67 -21.29
CA VAL A 78 11.11 1.78 -20.98
C VAL A 78 11.47 3.27 -20.87
N ASP A 79 12.22 3.64 -19.83
CA ASP A 79 12.71 5.02 -19.65
C ASP A 79 14.07 5.25 -20.34
N GLU A 80 14.59 6.47 -20.22
CA GLU A 80 15.77 6.93 -20.97
C GLU A 80 17.08 6.22 -20.57
N PRO A 81 17.35 5.93 -19.27
CA PRO A 81 18.39 4.98 -18.86
C PRO A 81 18.12 3.50 -19.16
N GLY A 82 16.97 3.13 -19.73
CA GLY A 82 16.62 1.76 -20.07
C GLY A 82 15.94 0.96 -18.94
N ARG A 83 15.48 1.61 -17.85
CA ARG A 83 14.70 0.94 -16.80
C ARG A 83 13.35 0.51 -17.37
N MET A 84 12.92 -0.70 -17.02
CA MET A 84 11.62 -1.23 -17.41
C MET A 84 10.58 -0.91 -16.34
N HIS A 85 9.58 -0.14 -16.73
CA HIS A 85 8.39 0.17 -15.95
C HIS A 85 7.20 -0.64 -16.49
N LEU A 86 6.27 -1.00 -15.60
CA LEU A 86 4.97 -1.59 -15.98
C LEU A 86 3.89 -0.55 -15.73
N LEU A 87 3.14 -0.21 -16.78
CA LEU A 87 1.96 0.64 -16.73
C LEU A 87 0.72 -0.23 -16.91
N GLU A 88 -0.04 -0.40 -15.83
CA GLU A 88 -1.39 -0.95 -15.89
C GLU A 88 -2.37 0.16 -16.27
N ILE A 89 -3.28 -0.13 -17.21
CA ILE A 89 -4.35 0.75 -17.67
C ILE A 89 -5.67 -0.01 -17.53
N THR A 90 -6.60 0.50 -16.71
CA THR A 90 -7.94 -0.07 -16.54
C THR A 90 -8.99 0.79 -17.23
N LEU A 91 -9.83 0.15 -18.04
CA LEU A 91 -10.83 0.77 -18.90
C LEU A 91 -12.23 0.67 -18.25
N PRO A 92 -12.85 1.78 -17.82
CA PRO A 92 -14.20 1.75 -17.26
C PRO A 92 -15.23 1.29 -18.30
N MET A 93 -16.44 0.92 -17.86
CA MET A 93 -17.53 0.50 -18.77
C MET A 93 -17.92 1.59 -19.77
N GLY A 94 -17.84 2.87 -19.38
CA GLY A 94 -18.09 4.03 -20.23
C GLY A 94 -16.86 4.55 -20.99
N TYR A 95 -15.88 3.71 -21.32
CA TYR A 95 -14.72 4.10 -22.15
C TYR A 95 -15.09 4.13 -23.64
N PRO A 96 -14.72 5.17 -24.42
CA PRO A 96 -13.74 6.22 -24.12
C PRO A 96 -14.30 7.53 -23.54
N GLU A 97 -15.62 7.69 -23.38
CA GLU A 97 -16.23 8.91 -22.82
C GLU A 97 -15.74 9.19 -21.38
N SER A 98 -15.49 8.12 -20.62
CA SER A 98 -14.87 8.11 -19.30
C SER A 98 -13.38 7.81 -19.42
N PRO A 99 -12.50 8.53 -18.68
CA PRO A 99 -11.07 8.30 -18.75
C PRO A 99 -10.68 6.92 -18.20
N PRO A 100 -9.62 6.29 -18.73
CA PRO A 100 -9.00 5.13 -18.10
C PRO A 100 -8.32 5.52 -16.79
N SER A 101 -8.30 4.61 -15.82
CA SER A 101 -7.41 4.71 -14.66
C SER A 101 -6.06 4.05 -14.97
N ILE A 102 -5.01 4.46 -14.25
CA ILE A 102 -3.67 3.88 -14.40
C ILE A 102 -3.05 3.50 -13.04
N SER A 103 -2.16 2.52 -13.07
CA SER A 103 -1.31 2.11 -11.94
C SER A 103 0.09 1.76 -12.44
N ALA A 104 1.12 2.05 -11.64
CA ALA A 104 2.52 1.74 -11.93
C ALA A 104 3.35 1.84 -10.64
N ASP A 105 4.49 1.16 -10.60
CA ASP A 105 5.50 1.30 -9.53
C ASP A 105 6.26 2.64 -9.71
N VAL A 106 5.62 3.75 -9.35
CA VAL A 106 6.18 5.11 -9.40
C VAL A 106 5.78 5.87 -8.13
N PRO A 107 6.59 6.82 -7.62
CA PRO A 107 6.33 7.45 -6.31
C PRO A 107 5.09 8.36 -6.31
N TYR A 108 4.67 8.83 -7.49
CA TYR A 108 3.36 9.41 -7.74
C TYR A 108 3.04 9.26 -9.24
N LEU A 109 1.76 9.11 -9.58
CA LEU A 109 1.28 8.99 -10.97
C LEU A 109 1.11 10.38 -11.63
N PRO A 110 1.18 10.47 -12.97
CA PRO A 110 0.79 11.66 -13.69
C PRO A 110 -0.71 11.92 -13.61
N LYS A 111 -1.12 13.19 -13.68
CA LYS A 111 -2.51 13.52 -14.00
C LYS A 111 -2.71 13.31 -15.50
N ILE A 112 -3.38 12.24 -15.88
CA ILE A 112 -3.72 11.98 -17.29
C ILE A 112 -4.73 13.03 -17.78
N HIS A 113 -4.34 13.74 -18.83
CA HIS A 113 -5.23 14.55 -19.65
C HIS A 113 -5.93 13.63 -20.64
N TRP A 114 -7.26 13.65 -20.62
CA TRP A 114 -8.10 12.75 -21.42
C TRP A 114 -9.26 13.52 -22.07
N SER A 115 -9.70 13.00 -23.21
CA SER A 115 -10.92 13.43 -23.92
C SER A 115 -11.53 12.22 -24.62
N LYS A 116 -12.79 12.30 -25.05
CA LYS A 116 -13.43 11.24 -25.86
C LYS A 116 -12.73 10.94 -27.20
N ASN A 117 -11.82 11.81 -27.65
CA ASN A 117 -11.01 11.62 -28.85
C ASN A 117 -9.62 11.02 -28.54
N SER A 118 -9.26 10.92 -27.25
CA SER A 118 -7.98 10.37 -26.80
C SER A 118 -7.95 8.85 -26.88
N ARG A 119 -6.75 8.29 -26.97
CA ARG A 119 -6.50 6.86 -27.18
C ARG A 119 -5.47 6.33 -26.18
N LEU A 120 -5.37 5.01 -26.01
CA LEU A 120 -4.40 4.39 -25.08
C LEU A 120 -2.96 4.89 -25.27
N LYS A 121 -2.57 5.20 -26.50
CA LYS A 121 -1.26 5.75 -26.85
C LYS A 121 -0.98 7.12 -26.24
N ASP A 122 -1.99 7.96 -26.05
CA ASP A 122 -1.84 9.26 -25.36
C ASP A 122 -1.52 9.05 -23.88
N VAL A 123 -2.01 7.97 -23.28
CA VAL A 123 -1.69 7.58 -21.90
C VAL A 123 -0.24 7.11 -21.80
N ILE A 124 0.22 6.28 -22.76
CA ILE A 124 1.61 5.83 -22.87
C ILE A 124 2.56 7.03 -23.03
N CYS A 125 2.26 7.95 -23.95
CA CYS A 125 3.07 9.16 -24.18
C CYS A 125 3.13 10.07 -22.94
N GLN A 126 2.00 10.28 -22.25
CA GLN A 126 1.97 11.07 -21.01
C GLN A 126 2.74 10.39 -19.88
N PHE A 127 2.65 9.06 -19.75
CA PHE A 127 3.44 8.31 -18.79
C PHE A 127 4.94 8.37 -19.12
N GLN A 128 5.35 8.21 -20.38
CA GLN A 128 6.73 8.39 -20.82
C GLN A 128 7.29 9.79 -20.51
N ALA A 129 6.49 10.85 -20.70
CA ALA A 129 6.88 12.21 -20.31
C ALA A 129 7.03 12.34 -18.78
N HIS A 130 6.18 11.67 -18.00
CA HIS A 130 6.27 11.62 -16.54
C HIS A 130 7.48 10.85 -16.03
N LEU A 131 7.84 9.73 -16.68
CA LEU A 131 9.08 8.98 -16.38
C LEU A 131 10.32 9.87 -16.52
N LYS A 132 10.34 10.86 -17.43
CA LYS A 132 11.43 11.84 -17.55
C LYS A 132 11.52 12.79 -16.37
N ILE A 133 10.38 13.22 -15.80
CA ILE A 133 10.34 14.07 -14.59
C ILE A 133 10.88 13.30 -13.38
N LEU A 134 10.57 12.01 -13.28
CA LEU A 134 10.99 11.14 -12.17
C LEU A 134 12.49 10.75 -12.19
N GLN A 135 13.23 11.07 -13.26
CA GLN A 135 14.66 10.71 -13.36
C GLN A 135 15.50 11.34 -12.24
N GLU A 136 15.24 12.60 -11.86
CA GLU A 136 15.98 13.24 -10.75
C GLU A 136 15.77 12.47 -9.43
N PHE A 137 14.53 12.04 -9.16
CA PHE A 137 14.21 11.28 -7.96
C PHE A 137 14.96 9.94 -7.93
N TRP A 138 14.85 9.13 -9.00
CA TRP A 138 15.54 7.85 -9.02
C TRP A 138 17.05 8.02 -8.95
N ASN A 139 17.63 9.02 -9.61
CA ASN A 139 19.08 9.26 -9.54
C ASN A 139 19.53 9.63 -8.11
N THR A 140 18.76 10.40 -7.35
CA THR A 140 19.04 10.66 -5.92
C THR A 140 18.89 9.40 -5.07
N MET A 141 17.88 8.56 -5.31
CA MET A 141 17.71 7.29 -4.58
C MET A 141 18.84 6.29 -4.91
N ASP A 142 19.24 6.19 -6.19
CA ASP A 142 20.35 5.36 -6.66
C ASP A 142 21.70 5.84 -6.06
N GLU A 143 21.89 7.15 -5.82
CA GLU A 143 23.05 7.68 -5.09
C GLU A 143 23.02 7.26 -3.61
N ILE A 144 21.87 7.44 -2.94
CA ILE A 144 21.66 7.05 -1.53
C ILE A 144 21.99 5.57 -1.34
N ASP A 145 21.43 4.70 -2.18
CA ASP A 145 21.55 3.24 -2.08
C ASP A 145 22.97 2.73 -2.41
N LYS A 146 23.73 3.51 -3.17
CA LYS A 146 25.13 3.21 -3.52
C LYS A 146 26.13 3.68 -2.45
N VAL A 147 25.84 4.78 -1.74
CA VAL A 147 26.82 5.46 -0.87
C VAL A 147 26.57 5.21 0.62
N LEU A 148 25.33 4.96 1.04
CA LEU A 148 24.96 4.82 2.46
C LEU A 148 24.60 3.38 2.83
N TRP A 149 24.88 2.96 4.06
CA TRP A 149 24.45 1.65 4.55
C TRP A 149 22.93 1.59 4.74
N ILE A 150 22.23 1.14 3.70
CA ILE A 150 20.79 0.86 3.73
C ILE A 150 20.51 -0.47 4.45
N VAL A 151 19.53 -0.45 5.35
CA VAL A 151 19.11 -1.59 6.18
C VAL A 151 17.70 -2.06 5.81
N ASP A 152 16.85 -1.17 5.30
CA ASP A 152 15.51 -1.49 4.78
C ASP A 152 15.07 -0.36 3.81
N PRO A 153 14.44 -0.66 2.66
CA PRO A 153 14.21 -1.99 2.08
C PRO A 153 15.50 -2.67 1.59
N THR A 154 15.54 -4.00 1.62
CA THR A 154 16.65 -4.80 1.05
C THR A 154 16.63 -4.86 -0.48
N LYS A 155 15.46 -4.64 -1.08
CA LYS A 155 15.23 -4.48 -2.52
C LYS A 155 14.19 -3.37 -2.71
N PRO A 156 14.58 -2.11 -2.96
CA PRO A 156 13.63 -1.03 -3.18
C PRO A 156 12.85 -1.23 -4.49
N SER A 157 11.59 -0.80 -4.50
CA SER A 157 10.80 -0.61 -5.73
C SER A 157 10.92 0.84 -6.22
N TYR A 158 10.57 1.10 -7.48
CA TYR A 158 10.66 2.43 -8.07
C TYR A 158 9.70 3.45 -7.43
N ALA A 159 8.65 3.02 -6.72
CA ALA A 159 7.80 3.88 -5.89
C ALA A 159 8.37 4.19 -4.49
N MET A 160 9.38 3.46 -3.99
CA MET A 160 9.84 3.59 -2.60
C MET A 160 10.73 4.82 -2.39
N SER A 161 10.15 5.87 -1.81
CA SER A 161 10.84 7.12 -1.44
C SER A 161 11.42 7.17 -0.01
N HIS A 162 11.29 6.09 0.77
CA HIS A 162 11.91 5.96 2.08
C HIS A 162 13.17 5.09 2.06
N ARG A 163 14.11 5.35 2.98
CA ARG A 163 15.26 4.49 3.29
C ARG A 163 15.58 4.51 4.78
N ARG A 164 15.80 3.34 5.38
CA ARG A 164 16.36 3.21 6.73
C ARG A 164 17.87 3.00 6.64
N ILE A 165 18.64 4.00 7.06
CA ILE A 165 20.10 4.04 6.99
C ILE A 165 20.67 3.70 8.38
N ALA A 166 21.72 2.89 8.44
CA ALA A 166 22.46 2.60 9.66
C ALA A 166 23.36 3.79 10.05
N LEU A 167 23.40 4.11 11.33
CA LEU A 167 24.32 5.08 11.93
C LEU A 167 25.36 4.42 12.85
N GLY A 168 25.31 3.09 13.00
CA GLY A 168 26.10 2.31 13.96
C GLY A 168 25.54 2.37 15.39
N ASP A 169 25.92 1.43 16.24
CA ASP A 169 25.49 1.33 17.65
C ASP A 169 23.96 1.25 17.80
N ASP A 170 23.34 0.34 17.02
CA ASP A 170 21.88 0.13 16.87
C ASP A 170 21.04 1.40 16.63
N CYS A 171 21.70 2.48 16.20
CA CYS A 171 21.07 3.72 15.78
C CYS A 171 20.81 3.69 14.27
N TYR A 172 19.62 4.15 13.88
CA TYR A 172 19.19 4.27 12.49
C TYR A 172 18.48 5.60 12.26
N ILE A 173 18.50 6.06 11.01
CA ILE A 173 17.64 7.15 10.54
C ILE A 173 16.76 6.62 9.40
N LEU A 174 15.44 6.72 9.58
CA LEU A 174 14.48 6.54 8.51
C LEU A 174 14.29 7.90 7.83
N LEU A 175 14.77 8.01 6.60
CA LEU A 175 14.54 9.18 5.74
C LEU A 175 13.37 8.93 4.81
N GLN A 176 12.65 10.00 4.49
CA GLN A 176 11.56 10.07 3.53
C GLN A 176 11.85 11.23 2.57
N VAL A 177 12.12 10.90 1.31
CA VAL A 177 12.53 11.86 0.27
C VAL A 177 11.28 12.39 -0.47
N ASP A 178 11.19 13.71 -0.68
CA ASP A 178 10.15 14.28 -1.55
C ASP A 178 10.48 13.93 -3.02
N ALA A 179 9.73 13.01 -3.62
CA ALA A 179 9.92 12.60 -5.01
C ALA A 179 9.67 13.72 -6.04
N ARG A 180 9.16 14.88 -5.63
CA ARG A 180 9.02 16.09 -6.47
C ARG A 180 10.17 17.08 -6.28
N LYS A 181 10.98 16.90 -5.24
CA LYS A 181 12.13 17.75 -4.85
C LYS A 181 13.20 16.88 -4.17
N PRO A 182 13.78 15.89 -4.87
CA PRO A 182 14.55 14.82 -4.22
C PRO A 182 15.81 15.31 -3.52
N ASN A 183 16.39 16.41 -4.01
CA ASN A 183 17.57 17.05 -3.42
C ASN A 183 17.23 18.09 -2.32
N SER A 184 15.97 18.20 -1.89
CA SER A 184 15.55 19.02 -0.75
C SER A 184 15.73 18.30 0.59
N LEU A 185 15.62 19.03 1.71
CA LEU A 185 15.74 18.47 3.06
C LEU A 185 14.67 17.39 3.28
N PRO A 186 15.03 16.11 3.48
CA PRO A 186 14.08 15.03 3.67
C PRO A 186 13.38 15.13 5.03
N GLU A 187 12.18 14.53 5.12
CA GLU A 187 11.60 14.19 6.42
C GLU A 187 12.41 13.05 7.05
N CYS A 188 12.55 13.06 8.38
CA CYS A 188 13.39 12.10 9.09
C CYS A 188 12.75 11.59 10.38
N ARG A 189 13.00 10.32 10.71
CA ARG A 189 12.76 9.74 12.04
C ARG A 189 13.99 9.00 12.53
N PHE A 190 14.51 9.43 13.66
CA PHE A 190 15.58 8.76 14.40
C PHE A 190 15.02 7.54 15.15
N LEU A 191 15.80 6.46 15.20
CA LEU A 191 15.46 5.18 15.81
C LEU A 191 16.69 4.61 16.53
N GLY A 192 16.52 4.13 17.76
CA GLY A 192 17.60 3.63 18.61
C GLY A 192 17.35 4.00 20.08
N THR A 193 18.25 3.61 20.98
CA THR A 193 18.18 3.91 22.43
C THR A 193 19.49 4.44 23.02
N ASP A 194 20.47 4.79 22.19
CA ASP A 194 21.77 5.31 22.61
C ASP A 194 21.76 6.85 22.74
N GLY A 195 22.49 7.42 23.70
CA GLY A 195 22.64 8.87 23.87
C GLY A 195 23.34 9.58 22.70
N LYS A 196 24.07 8.83 21.86
CA LYS A 196 24.53 9.24 20.52
C LYS A 196 23.38 9.74 19.65
N LEU A 197 22.19 9.12 19.76
CA LEU A 197 21.01 9.49 18.98
C LEU A 197 20.48 10.88 19.36
N ASP A 198 20.51 11.24 20.65
CA ASP A 198 20.10 12.56 21.11
C ASP A 198 21.01 13.67 20.55
N GLN A 199 22.33 13.43 20.50
CA GLN A 199 23.27 14.38 19.89
C GLN A 199 23.02 14.53 18.38
N LEU A 200 22.73 13.43 17.67
CA LEU A 200 22.35 13.47 16.25
C LEU A 200 21.03 14.23 16.01
N ILE A 201 20.05 14.10 16.92
CA ILE A 201 18.79 14.87 16.90
C ILE A 201 19.06 16.36 17.15
N ILE A 202 19.93 16.71 18.10
CA ILE A 202 20.34 18.09 18.39
C ILE A 202 21.06 18.70 17.18
N ASN A 203 22.02 17.99 16.61
CA ASN A 203 22.75 18.42 15.41
C ASN A 203 21.81 18.63 14.23
N TRP A 204 20.91 17.68 13.95
CA TRP A 204 19.88 17.85 12.91
C TRP A 204 19.02 19.11 13.13
N ARG A 205 18.49 19.30 14.35
CA ARG A 205 17.67 20.47 14.69
C ARG A 205 18.42 21.79 14.47
N LYS A 206 19.71 21.85 14.83
CA LYS A 206 20.62 23.00 14.72
C LYS A 206 21.07 23.27 13.28
N ASN A 207 21.41 22.22 12.54
CA ASN A 207 22.10 22.32 11.25
C ASN A 207 21.18 22.23 10.03
N ARG A 208 19.93 21.76 10.12
CA ARG A 208 19.06 21.52 8.94
C ARG A 208 18.90 22.70 7.99
N LYS A 209 19.05 23.94 8.48
CA LYS A 209 19.06 25.18 7.67
C LYS A 209 20.29 25.33 6.76
N LYS A 210 21.30 24.48 6.90
CA LYS A 210 22.52 24.41 6.07
C LYS A 210 22.38 23.47 4.86
N TRP A 211 21.25 22.76 4.72
CA TRP A 211 21.00 21.86 3.60
C TRP A 211 20.96 22.64 2.29
N ASP A 212 21.82 22.27 1.34
CA ASP A 212 21.99 22.96 0.06
C ASP A 212 21.59 22.00 -1.07
N THR A 213 20.52 22.32 -1.80
CA THR A 213 19.97 21.45 -2.85
C THR A 213 20.88 21.30 -4.08
N LYS A 214 22.07 21.94 -4.08
CA LYS A 214 23.11 21.79 -5.11
C LYS A 214 24.23 20.82 -4.71
N LYS A 215 24.27 20.37 -3.44
CA LYS A 215 25.22 19.37 -2.94
C LYS A 215 24.62 17.97 -3.04
N LYS A 216 25.48 16.95 -3.01
CA LYS A 216 25.04 15.55 -3.00
C LYS A 216 24.26 15.24 -1.72
N PHE A 217 23.37 14.27 -1.79
CA PHE A 217 22.45 13.97 -0.69
C PHE A 217 23.19 13.49 0.55
N HIS A 218 24.18 12.61 0.38
CA HIS A 218 25.02 12.11 1.48
C HIS A 218 25.93 13.18 2.10
N GLU A 219 26.46 14.11 1.29
CA GLU A 219 27.28 15.24 1.75
C GLU A 219 26.47 16.18 2.65
N ASN A 220 25.24 16.51 2.23
CA ASN A 220 24.28 17.27 3.04
C ASN A 220 23.92 16.53 4.34
N LEU A 221 23.60 15.24 4.26
CA LEU A 221 23.17 14.44 5.41
C LEU A 221 24.28 14.36 6.48
N ALA A 222 25.53 14.10 6.08
CA ALA A 222 26.68 14.10 6.98
C ALA A 222 26.91 15.48 7.63
N ALA A 223 26.85 16.56 6.83
CA ALA A 223 27.04 17.94 7.32
C ALA A 223 25.89 18.46 8.21
N VAL A 224 24.69 17.90 8.10
CA VAL A 224 23.56 18.22 8.98
C VAL A 224 23.62 17.41 10.28
N LEU A 225 23.95 16.12 10.22
CA LEU A 225 24.15 15.29 11.41
C LEU A 225 25.43 15.61 12.19
N ASP A 226 26.39 16.29 11.55
CA ASP A 226 27.76 16.52 12.05
C ASP A 226 28.46 15.19 12.37
N PHE A 227 28.32 14.23 11.45
CA PHE A 227 28.62 12.82 11.67
C PHE A 227 29.11 12.13 10.40
N ALA A 228 30.13 11.27 10.54
CA ALA A 228 30.64 10.43 9.46
C ALA A 228 29.70 9.23 9.22
N LEU A 229 28.93 9.29 8.13
CA LEU A 229 27.96 8.25 7.78
C LEU A 229 28.64 6.91 7.44
N PRO A 230 28.14 5.77 7.96
CA PRO A 230 28.62 4.45 7.56
C PRO A 230 28.36 4.15 6.08
N SER A 231 29.44 3.81 5.37
CA SER A 231 29.38 3.16 4.05
C SER A 231 28.73 1.76 4.14
N PRO A 232 28.18 1.22 3.04
CA PRO A 232 27.75 -0.18 2.98
C PRO A 232 28.85 -1.16 3.43
N PRO A 233 28.50 -2.24 4.17
CA PRO A 233 29.47 -3.26 4.59
C PRO A 233 30.04 -3.99 3.36
N SER A 234 31.28 -4.46 3.46
CA SER A 234 31.91 -5.18 2.36
C SER A 234 31.23 -6.54 2.14
N VAL A 235 31.47 -7.14 0.97
CA VAL A 235 30.86 -8.44 0.61
C VAL A 235 31.28 -9.57 1.58
N GLY A 236 32.40 -9.42 2.29
CA GLY A 236 32.84 -10.38 3.32
C GLY A 236 32.13 -10.24 4.67
N ASP A 237 31.60 -9.06 4.99
CA ASP A 237 31.09 -8.76 6.35
C ASP A 237 29.65 -9.23 6.59
N LYS A 238 28.87 -9.41 5.51
CA LYS A 238 27.44 -9.80 5.59
C LYS A 238 27.21 -11.22 6.13
N ALA A 239 28.24 -12.07 6.19
CA ALA A 239 28.12 -13.50 6.45
C ALA A 239 27.83 -13.91 7.91
N LYS A 240 27.38 -13.00 8.79
CA LYS A 240 27.20 -13.25 10.23
C LYS A 240 25.87 -12.81 10.86
N ASP A 241 25.02 -12.08 10.14
CA ASP A 241 23.80 -11.48 10.70
C ASP A 241 22.55 -11.61 9.78
N ASP A 242 22.65 -12.41 8.72
CA ASP A 242 21.59 -12.52 7.68
C ASP A 242 20.43 -13.44 8.08
N GLU A 243 20.35 -13.87 9.35
CA GLU A 243 19.16 -14.49 9.94
C GLU A 243 18.16 -13.40 10.38
N GLN A 244 17.74 -12.56 9.42
CA GLN A 244 16.92 -11.38 9.66
C GLN A 244 15.57 -11.75 10.29
N ALA A 245 15.48 -11.56 11.62
CA ALA A 245 14.39 -12.04 12.44
C ALA A 245 13.01 -11.53 12.00
N ASP A 246 12.06 -12.47 11.94
CA ASP A 246 10.65 -12.17 11.75
C ASP A 246 10.12 -11.32 12.91
N CYS A 247 9.26 -10.34 12.60
CA CYS A 247 8.67 -9.51 13.65
C CYS A 247 7.78 -10.37 14.56
N GLY A 248 8.10 -10.47 15.86
CA GLY A 248 7.35 -11.24 16.87
C GLY A 248 5.97 -10.68 17.24
N ILE A 249 5.26 -10.10 16.27
CA ILE A 249 3.87 -9.63 16.35
C ILE A 249 3.13 -9.99 15.05
N CYS A 250 3.70 -9.66 13.89
CA CYS A 250 3.08 -9.89 12.56
C CYS A 250 3.78 -10.96 11.70
N TYR A 251 4.89 -11.52 12.18
CA TYR A 251 5.73 -12.54 11.53
C TYR A 251 6.18 -12.22 10.09
N ALA A 252 6.19 -10.92 9.73
CA ALA A 252 6.54 -10.46 8.40
C ALA A 252 8.01 -10.00 8.31
N LYS A 253 8.72 -10.44 7.26
CA LYS A 253 10.10 -10.03 6.94
C LYS A 253 10.19 -8.58 6.44
N HIS A 254 9.16 -8.10 5.75
CA HIS A 254 9.00 -6.70 5.37
C HIS A 254 7.52 -6.29 5.55
N LEU A 255 7.27 -5.04 5.93
CA LEU A 255 5.91 -4.47 5.94
C LEU A 255 5.78 -3.45 4.79
N PRO A 256 4.80 -3.60 3.88
CA PRO A 256 4.42 -2.52 2.98
C PRO A 256 3.93 -1.31 3.78
N VAL A 257 4.49 -0.13 3.54
CA VAL A 257 4.14 1.11 4.26
C VAL A 257 2.63 1.42 4.17
N VAL A 258 1.98 1.01 3.08
CA VAL A 258 0.53 1.15 2.84
C VAL A 258 -0.34 0.49 3.95
N LEU A 259 0.16 -0.54 4.65
CA LEU A 259 -0.58 -1.23 5.71
C LEU A 259 -0.50 -0.55 7.08
N ALA A 260 0.32 0.49 7.26
CA ALA A 260 0.40 1.23 8.53
C ALA A 260 -0.94 1.84 8.97
N SER A 261 -1.86 2.09 8.03
CA SER A 261 -3.21 2.59 8.28
C SER A 261 -4.21 1.52 8.74
N LEU A 262 -3.93 0.23 8.48
CA LEU A 262 -4.87 -0.89 8.64
C LEU A 262 -4.60 -1.76 9.88
N ILE A 263 -3.35 -1.86 10.36
CA ILE A 263 -2.98 -2.61 11.58
C ILE A 263 -3.34 -1.80 12.84
N ARG A 264 -4.55 -1.22 12.89
CA ARG A 264 -5.05 -0.38 14.00
C ARG A 264 -6.25 -0.98 14.76
N GLN A 265 -6.73 -2.16 14.36
CA GLN A 265 -7.97 -2.75 14.92
C GLN A 265 -7.91 -4.19 15.45
N MET A 266 -6.86 -4.99 15.20
CA MET A 266 -6.83 -6.39 15.65
C MET A 266 -5.48 -6.84 16.24
N THR A 267 -5.39 -6.82 17.58
CA THR A 267 -4.85 -7.90 18.45
C THR A 267 -5.01 -7.48 19.92
N ASN A 268 -5.70 -8.28 20.74
CA ASN A 268 -5.73 -8.12 22.20
C ASN A 268 -4.92 -9.26 22.84
N SER A 269 -3.63 -9.04 23.12
CA SER A 269 -2.80 -9.98 23.88
C SER A 269 -1.64 -9.26 24.61
N VAL A 270 -1.28 -9.79 25.77
CA VAL A 270 -0.26 -9.25 26.70
C VAL A 270 1.15 -9.75 26.29
N PRO A 271 2.23 -8.97 26.46
CA PRO A 271 3.47 -9.22 25.70
C PRO A 271 4.44 -10.22 26.33
N THR A 272 4.91 -11.18 25.53
CA THR A 272 6.16 -11.93 25.74
C THR A 272 7.36 -11.24 25.05
N ALA A 273 8.57 -11.51 25.53
CA ALA A 273 9.80 -10.95 24.97
C ALA A 273 10.09 -11.50 23.55
N GLY A 274 10.54 -10.62 22.64
CA GLY A 274 10.84 -10.96 21.25
C GLY A 274 11.10 -9.70 20.41
N VAL A 275 11.66 -9.86 19.20
CA VAL A 275 12.00 -8.75 18.30
C VAL A 275 10.73 -8.10 17.75
N ARG A 276 10.48 -6.82 18.11
CA ARG A 276 9.23 -6.11 17.81
C ARG A 276 9.50 -4.88 16.95
N ARG A 277 8.89 -4.82 15.76
CA ARG A 277 8.97 -3.64 14.88
C ARG A 277 8.02 -2.54 15.38
N THR A 278 8.45 -1.28 15.37
CA THR A 278 7.73 -0.14 15.95
C THR A 278 6.39 0.16 15.30
N THR A 279 6.16 -0.26 14.05
CA THR A 279 4.84 -0.22 13.38
C THR A 279 3.82 -1.22 13.93
N CYS A 280 4.28 -2.24 14.65
CA CYS A 280 3.44 -3.31 15.21
C CYS A 280 3.21 -3.14 16.72
N VAL A 281 3.93 -2.23 17.38
CA VAL A 281 3.76 -1.94 18.81
C VAL A 281 2.71 -0.83 18.98
N ARG A 282 1.61 -1.16 19.64
CA ARG A 282 0.57 -0.19 20.03
C ARG A 282 1.16 0.82 21.03
N THR A 283 1.46 2.04 20.60
CA THR A 283 1.76 3.13 21.51
C THR A 283 0.56 3.36 22.45
N PRO A 284 0.76 3.48 23.77
CA PRO A 284 -0.26 4.05 24.63
C PRO A 284 -0.53 5.49 24.21
N ALA A 285 -1.76 5.96 24.39
CA ALA A 285 -2.17 7.31 23.99
C ALA A 285 -1.68 8.37 24.99
N ALA A 286 -0.36 8.58 25.05
CA ALA A 286 0.23 9.77 25.65
C ALA A 286 -0.04 10.98 24.74
N ALA A 287 -0.67 12.01 25.26
CA ALA A 287 -0.97 13.22 24.51
C ALA A 287 0.16 14.25 24.70
N GLU A 288 0.85 14.60 23.62
CA GLU A 288 1.74 15.76 23.53
C GLU A 288 1.69 16.36 22.10
N PRO A 289 2.03 17.64 21.92
CA PRO A 289 1.48 18.44 20.82
C PRO A 289 2.18 18.29 19.47
N SER A 290 1.38 18.28 18.41
CA SER A 290 1.83 18.56 17.05
C SER A 290 2.31 20.01 16.93
N ILE A 291 3.61 20.22 16.70
CA ILE A 291 4.18 21.54 16.41
C ILE A 291 3.93 21.86 14.93
N PRO A 292 3.18 22.92 14.58
CA PRO A 292 2.98 23.33 13.19
C PRO A 292 4.24 24.00 12.62
N CYS A 293 4.40 23.95 11.30
CA CYS A 293 5.49 24.64 10.61
C CYS A 293 5.31 26.17 10.62
N ALA A 294 6.43 26.87 10.85
CA ALA A 294 6.66 28.29 10.62
C ALA A 294 8.11 28.48 10.15
#